data_AF-A0A7J2RVB6-F1
#
_entry.id   AF-A0A7J2RVB6-F1
#
_cell.length_a   1.000
_cell.length_b   1.000
_cell.length_c   1.000
_cell.angle_alpha   90.00
_cell.angle_beta   90.00
_cell.angle_gamma   90.00
#
_symmetry.space_group_name_H-M   'P 1'
#
loop_
_entity.id
_entity.type
_entity.pdbx_description
1 polymer ?
#
loop_
_entity_poly.entity_id
_entity_poly.type
_entity_poly.pdbx_seq_one_letter_code
_entity_poly.pdbx_strand_id
1 'polypeptide(L)'
;MKKLMLLLIAGMFLISFTSAAISNSGTFKQGECVELIQTCPDCTYNNISRVIYPDSTDALNNVVMQKDDTFYNYSFCDTSNLGTYTVNGYGDIGGIKDDWNYIFEVTQTGFTFGESESILIFALLAVLLILTFSSFYLVSINFTETPWLNFPLKIGGLLLGFVMTYSVLRIVRNLARDFIKPGYLEAPLNVLLKFMSIALPIIFLIAAGILVFDILLSLQRETVKVGKGG
;
A
#
# COMPACT_ATOMS: atom_id res chain seq x y z
N MET A 1 -34.06 -8.39 1.96
CA MET A 1 -33.54 -9.74 2.28
C MET A 1 -32.37 -10.17 1.40
N LYS A 2 -32.46 -10.15 0.05
CA LYS A 2 -31.32 -10.54 -0.83
C LYS A 2 -30.02 -9.74 -0.61
N LYS A 3 -30.12 -8.44 -0.26
CA LYS A 3 -28.96 -7.58 0.01
C LYS A 3 -28.22 -7.91 1.33
N LEU A 4 -28.95 -8.42 2.33
CA LEU A 4 -28.37 -8.81 3.63
C LEU A 4 -27.60 -10.14 3.52
N MET A 5 -28.10 -11.07 2.70
CA MET A 5 -27.41 -12.32 2.39
C MET A 5 -26.06 -12.10 1.70
N LEU A 6 -25.99 -11.13 0.78
CA LEU A 6 -24.77 -10.83 0.04
C LEU A 6 -23.69 -10.22 0.96
N LEU A 7 -24.11 -9.41 1.94
CA LEU A 7 -23.22 -8.83 2.96
C LEU A 7 -22.66 -9.90 3.92
N LEU A 8 -23.48 -10.90 4.27
CA LEU A 8 -23.10 -11.98 5.17
C LEU A 8 -22.13 -12.96 4.49
N ILE A 9 -22.35 -13.28 3.20
CA ILE A 9 -21.42 -14.09 2.40
C ILE A 9 -20.08 -13.37 2.22
N ALA A 10 -20.09 -12.05 1.97
CA ALA A 10 -18.86 -11.26 1.89
C ALA A 10 -18.09 -11.21 3.23
N GLY A 11 -18.80 -11.20 4.36
CA GLY A 11 -18.19 -11.22 5.70
C GLY A 11 -17.47 -12.54 6.03
N MET A 12 -17.92 -13.68 5.50
CA MET A 12 -17.31 -14.99 5.78
C MET A 12 -15.93 -15.18 5.14
N PHE A 13 -15.61 -14.42 4.08
CA PHE A 13 -14.27 -14.45 3.47
C PHE A 13 -13.21 -13.66 4.26
N LEU A 14 -13.62 -12.86 5.25
CA LEU A 14 -12.70 -12.01 6.02
C LEU A 14 -12.11 -12.69 7.26
N ILE A 15 -12.59 -13.88 7.66
CA ILE A 15 -12.23 -14.51 8.96
C ILE A 15 -11.08 -15.53 8.83
N SER A 16 -10.67 -15.92 7.61
CA SER A 16 -9.80 -17.10 7.41
C SER A 16 -8.29 -16.85 7.42
N PHE A 17 -7.80 -15.69 7.87
CA PHE A 17 -6.38 -15.33 7.78
C PHE A 17 -5.70 -15.27 9.14
N THR A 18 -5.64 -16.41 9.83
CA THR A 18 -4.70 -16.60 10.94
C THR A 18 -3.29 -16.75 10.34
N SER A 19 -2.47 -15.72 10.45
CA SER A 19 -1.07 -15.72 10.04
C SER A 19 -0.24 -16.68 10.89
N ALA A 20 0.52 -17.57 10.25
CA ALA A 20 1.59 -18.31 10.91
C ALA A 20 2.76 -17.35 11.18
N ALA A 21 3.17 -17.24 12.45
CA ALA A 21 4.29 -16.41 12.85
C ALA A 21 5.61 -16.96 12.27
N ILE A 22 6.36 -16.09 11.59
CA ILE A 22 7.66 -16.41 10.99
C ILE A 22 8.74 -16.46 12.08
N SER A 23 9.57 -17.48 11.96
CA SER A 23 10.77 -17.78 12.72
C SER A 23 11.84 -16.69 12.55
N ASN A 24 12.27 -16.07 13.66
CA ASN A 24 13.57 -15.41 13.90
C ASN A 24 14.22 -14.52 12.81
N SER A 25 13.49 -13.93 11.85
CA SER A 25 14.03 -12.84 11.02
C SER A 25 13.57 -11.49 11.58
N GLY A 26 14.48 -10.74 12.20
CA GLY A 26 14.19 -9.37 12.59
C GLY A 26 13.99 -8.48 11.36
N THR A 27 13.06 -7.52 11.44
CA THR A 27 13.00 -6.42 10.47
C THR A 27 13.47 -5.15 11.16
N PHE A 28 14.34 -4.40 10.49
CA PHE A 28 14.92 -3.18 11.01
C PHE A 28 14.76 -2.02 10.03
N LYS A 29 14.75 -0.81 10.57
CA LYS A 29 14.56 0.41 9.78
C LYS A 29 15.88 0.86 9.17
N GLN A 30 15.82 1.35 7.94
CA GLN A 30 16.96 1.91 7.22
C GLN A 30 17.63 3.03 8.04
N GLY A 31 18.95 2.95 8.18
CA GLY A 31 19.76 3.92 8.91
C GLY A 31 19.76 3.75 10.43
N GLU A 32 19.04 2.75 10.96
CA GLU A 32 19.16 2.35 12.37
C GLU A 32 20.15 1.20 12.52
N CYS A 33 20.85 1.17 13.66
CA CYS A 33 21.77 0.08 13.98
C CYS A 33 21.00 -1.16 14.42
N VAL A 34 21.48 -2.31 13.97
CA VAL A 34 20.93 -3.63 14.30
C VAL A 34 21.81 -4.28 15.35
N GLU A 35 21.22 -4.61 16.49
CA GLU A 35 21.90 -5.40 17.51
C GLU A 35 21.89 -6.88 17.12
N LEU A 36 23.05 -7.36 16.68
CA LEU A 36 23.27 -8.77 16.39
C LEU A 36 23.59 -9.46 17.71
N ILE A 37 22.66 -10.28 18.19
CA ILE A 37 22.78 -10.97 19.48
C ILE A 37 22.83 -12.47 19.23
N GLN A 38 23.75 -13.14 19.91
CA GLN A 38 23.84 -14.59 20.00
C GLN A 38 23.98 -14.99 21.48
N THR A 39 23.31 -16.06 21.87
CA THR A 39 23.44 -16.61 23.23
C THR A 39 24.15 -17.94 23.15
N CYS A 40 25.25 -18.07 23.89
CA CYS A 40 25.98 -19.33 24.00
C CYS A 40 26.58 -19.46 25.41
N PRO A 41 25.98 -20.29 26.28
CA PRO A 41 26.45 -20.46 27.66
C PRO A 41 27.85 -21.05 27.76
N ASP A 42 28.18 -22.01 26.88
CA ASP A 42 29.43 -22.78 26.93
C ASP A 42 30.47 -22.34 25.90
N CYS A 43 30.32 -21.12 25.34
CA CYS A 43 31.31 -20.56 24.41
C CYS A 43 32.35 -19.70 25.14
N THR A 44 33.59 -19.76 24.68
CA THR A 44 34.66 -18.81 25.05
C THR A 44 34.58 -17.56 24.18
N TYR A 45 34.25 -17.72 22.89
CA TYR A 45 34.11 -16.65 21.92
C TYR A 45 32.90 -16.89 21.00
N ASN A 46 32.39 -15.81 20.43
CA ASN A 46 31.45 -15.86 19.32
C ASN A 46 31.76 -14.70 18.38
N ASN A 47 32.04 -15.01 17.12
CA ASN A 47 32.53 -14.05 16.15
C ASN A 47 31.65 -14.04 14.91
N ILE A 48 31.44 -12.85 14.36
CA ILE A 48 30.84 -12.67 13.05
C ILE A 48 31.93 -12.90 12.01
N SER A 49 31.78 -13.92 11.17
CA SER A 49 32.67 -14.18 10.05
C SER A 49 32.44 -13.19 8.92
N ARG A 50 31.18 -12.95 8.56
CA ARG A 50 30.80 -11.96 7.57
C ARG A 50 29.35 -11.51 7.69
N VAL A 51 29.09 -10.27 7.31
CA VAL A 51 27.75 -9.75 7.01
C VAL A 51 27.69 -9.49 5.51
N ILE A 52 26.69 -10.03 4.83
CA ILE A 52 26.50 -9.92 3.39
C ILE A 52 25.32 -8.97 3.12
N TYR A 53 25.56 -7.97 2.28
CA TYR A 53 24.53 -7.05 1.80
C TYR A 53 23.49 -7.74 0.91
N PRO A 54 22.33 -7.11 0.68
CA PRO A 54 21.31 -7.63 -0.25
C PRO A 54 21.80 -7.84 -1.69
N ASP A 55 22.87 -7.17 -2.10
CA ASP A 55 23.50 -7.31 -3.42
C ASP A 55 24.59 -8.39 -3.47
N SER A 56 24.71 -9.21 -2.42
CA SER A 56 25.71 -10.26 -2.25
C SER A 56 27.16 -9.79 -2.10
N THR A 57 27.39 -8.51 -1.81
CA THR A 57 28.73 -7.99 -1.44
C THR A 57 28.96 -8.06 0.08
N ASP A 58 30.21 -8.16 0.52
CA ASP A 58 30.53 -8.22 1.96
C ASP A 58 30.45 -6.82 2.58
N ALA A 59 29.63 -6.67 3.62
CA ALA A 59 29.47 -5.46 4.42
C ALA A 59 30.47 -5.39 5.58
N LEU A 60 30.73 -6.53 6.21
CA LEU A 60 31.58 -6.66 7.38
C LEU A 60 32.29 -8.01 7.33
N ASN A 61 33.55 -8.06 7.74
CA ASN A 61 34.34 -9.28 7.72
C ASN A 61 35.13 -9.47 9.04
N ASN A 62 35.06 -10.67 9.61
CA ASN A 62 35.82 -11.15 10.77
C ASN A 62 35.83 -10.20 11.97
N VAL A 63 34.68 -10.06 12.64
CA VAL A 63 34.53 -9.20 13.81
C VAL A 63 34.22 -10.01 15.06
N VAL A 64 34.92 -9.69 16.15
CA VAL A 64 34.71 -10.29 17.46
C VAL A 64 33.52 -9.61 18.12
N MET A 65 32.55 -10.41 18.59
CA MET A 65 31.41 -9.88 19.33
C MET A 65 31.83 -9.57 20.78
N GLN A 66 31.20 -8.57 21.39
CA GLN A 66 31.42 -8.28 22.80
C GLN A 66 30.69 -9.32 23.66
N LYS A 67 31.40 -9.92 24.62
CA LYS A 67 30.85 -10.91 25.54
C LYS A 67 30.35 -10.23 26.81
N ASP A 68 29.12 -10.53 27.19
CA ASP A 68 28.51 -10.23 28.49
C ASP A 68 27.86 -11.50 29.06
N ASP A 69 28.60 -12.19 29.94
CA ASP A 69 28.25 -13.52 30.47
C ASP A 69 28.00 -14.55 29.35
N THR A 70 26.75 -14.93 29.12
CA THR A 70 26.32 -15.89 28.08
C THR A 70 25.86 -15.23 26.79
N PHE A 71 25.80 -13.90 26.76
CA PHE A 71 25.36 -13.10 25.62
C PHE A 71 26.57 -12.55 24.85
N TYR A 72 26.47 -12.60 23.54
CA TYR A 72 27.42 -12.01 22.61
C TYR A 72 26.68 -11.02 21.74
N ASN A 73 27.10 -9.75 21.75
CA ASN A 73 26.45 -8.70 20.99
C ASN A 73 27.41 -7.93 20.07
N TYR A 74 26.86 -7.41 18.97
CA TYR A 74 27.54 -6.51 18.06
C TYR A 74 26.53 -5.56 17.41
N SER A 75 26.81 -4.25 17.45
CA SER A 75 25.95 -3.24 16.84
C SER A 75 26.36 -3.00 15.38
N PHE A 76 25.53 -3.43 14.43
CA PHE A 76 25.75 -3.26 13.00
C PHE A 76 24.97 -2.05 12.47
N CYS A 77 25.67 -0.98 12.08
CA CYS A 77 25.04 0.27 11.66
C CYS A 77 24.99 0.50 10.14
N ASP A 78 25.61 -0.36 9.33
CA ASP A 78 25.66 -0.20 7.86
C ASP A 78 24.38 -0.73 7.17
N THR A 79 23.25 -0.11 7.52
CA THR A 79 21.89 -0.46 7.06
C THR A 79 21.37 0.51 5.99
N SER A 80 22.26 1.07 5.16
CA SER A 80 21.86 1.98 4.08
C SER A 80 21.13 1.28 2.95
N ASN A 81 21.41 0.00 2.71
CA ASN A 81 20.87 -0.76 1.59
C ASN A 81 19.58 -1.46 2.04
N LEU A 82 18.53 -1.39 1.21
CA LEU A 82 17.27 -2.05 1.51
C LEU A 82 17.33 -3.51 1.07
N GLY A 83 16.74 -4.40 1.87
CA GLY A 83 16.60 -5.81 1.55
C GLY A 83 17.17 -6.74 2.62
N THR A 84 17.41 -7.98 2.22
CA THR A 84 17.79 -9.06 3.13
C THR A 84 19.30 -9.13 3.33
N TYR A 85 19.73 -9.04 4.58
CA TYR A 85 21.11 -9.21 5.00
C TYR A 85 21.31 -10.62 5.54
N THR A 86 22.48 -11.20 5.25
CA THR A 86 22.87 -12.51 5.80
C THR A 86 24.09 -12.35 6.68
N VAL A 87 23.95 -12.71 7.95
CA VAL A 87 25.03 -12.73 8.94
C VAL A 87 25.49 -14.16 9.12
N ASN A 88 26.77 -14.39 8.95
CA ASN A 88 27.40 -15.68 9.21
C ASN A 88 28.41 -15.50 10.34
N GLY A 89 28.47 -16.46 11.25
CA GLY A 89 29.43 -16.45 12.33
C GLY A 89 29.82 -17.85 12.78
N TYR A 90 30.69 -17.87 13.78
CA TYR A 90 31.11 -19.10 14.42
C TYR A 90 31.43 -18.84 15.89
N GLY A 91 31.06 -19.79 16.74
CA GLY A 91 31.41 -19.84 18.15
C GLY A 91 32.16 -21.12 18.48
N ASP A 92 32.50 -21.31 19.75
CA ASP A 92 33.15 -22.51 20.28
C ASP A 92 32.30 -23.19 21.36
N ILE A 93 31.21 -23.84 20.97
CA ILE A 93 30.29 -24.50 21.91
C ILE A 93 31.03 -25.65 22.60
N GLY A 94 31.29 -25.52 23.90
CA GLY A 94 32.06 -26.51 24.66
C GLY A 94 33.50 -26.70 24.14
N GLY A 95 34.08 -25.66 23.52
CA GLY A 95 35.41 -25.69 22.92
C GLY A 95 35.46 -26.31 21.51
N ILE A 96 34.32 -26.69 20.92
CA ILE A 96 34.23 -27.17 19.53
C ILE A 96 33.71 -26.03 18.66
N LYS A 97 34.45 -25.71 17.59
CA LYS A 97 34.03 -24.68 16.64
C LYS A 97 32.74 -25.11 15.93
N ASP A 98 31.71 -24.27 16.04
CA ASP A 98 30.41 -24.46 15.40
C ASP A 98 30.00 -23.19 14.66
N ASP A 99 29.29 -23.34 13.54
CA ASP A 99 28.86 -22.24 12.69
C ASP A 99 27.37 -21.90 12.88
N TRP A 100 27.03 -20.64 12.61
CA TRP A 100 25.65 -20.18 12.68
C TRP A 100 25.38 -19.14 11.59
N ASN A 101 24.10 -19.05 11.23
CA ASN A 101 23.61 -18.12 10.24
C ASN A 101 22.34 -17.42 10.77
N TYR A 102 22.28 -16.12 10.56
CA TYR A 102 21.16 -15.26 10.92
C TYR A 102 20.79 -14.36 9.75
N ILE A 103 19.51 -14.16 9.52
CA ILE A 103 18.99 -13.32 8.44
C ILE A 103 18.12 -12.23 9.03
N PHE A 104 18.31 -11.00 8.58
CA PHE A 104 17.43 -9.89 8.89
C PHE A 104 17.09 -9.09 7.64
N GLU A 105 15.96 -8.37 7.64
CA GLU A 105 15.57 -7.50 6.53
C GLU A 105 15.62 -6.03 6.97
N VAL A 106 16.23 -5.19 6.14
CA VAL A 106 16.20 -3.74 6.31
C VAL A 106 15.15 -3.15 5.37
N THR A 107 14.16 -2.47 5.94
CA THR A 107 13.13 -1.76 5.19
C THR A 107 13.13 -0.27 5.51
N GLN A 108 12.44 0.54 4.71
CA GLN A 108 12.36 1.98 4.95
C GLN A 108 11.68 2.32 6.29
N THR A 109 10.80 1.45 6.77
CA THR A 109 9.94 1.71 7.93
C THR A 109 10.29 0.86 9.15
N GLY A 110 11.08 -0.22 8.99
CA GLY A 110 11.31 -1.23 10.03
C GLY A 110 10.21 -2.28 10.15
N PHE A 111 9.25 -2.27 9.22
CA PHE A 111 8.19 -3.26 9.14
C PHE A 111 8.27 -4.02 7.82
N THR A 112 7.97 -5.31 7.87
CA THR A 112 7.72 -6.15 6.69
C THR A 112 6.28 -6.60 6.77
N PHE A 113 5.60 -6.60 5.62
CA PHE A 113 4.31 -7.27 5.52
C PHE A 113 4.55 -8.68 5.01
N GLY A 114 4.03 -9.66 5.74
CA GLY A 114 3.89 -11.00 5.22
C GLY A 114 3.04 -11.02 3.95
N GLU A 115 3.18 -12.08 3.16
CA GLU A 115 2.37 -12.28 1.96
C GLU A 115 0.86 -12.21 2.28
N SER A 116 0.44 -12.79 3.41
CA SER A 116 -0.95 -12.79 3.87
C SER A 116 -1.46 -11.39 4.23
N GLU A 117 -0.63 -10.56 4.86
CA GLU A 117 -1.00 -9.21 5.27
C GLU A 117 -1.11 -8.28 4.05
N SER A 118 -0.21 -8.45 3.09
CA SER A 118 -0.26 -7.74 1.80
C SER A 118 -1.57 -8.03 1.08
N ILE A 119 -1.98 -9.30 0.99
CA ILE A 119 -3.26 -9.70 0.37
C ILE A 119 -4.45 -9.03 1.06
N LEU A 120 -4.44 -8.94 2.40
CA LEU A 120 -5.52 -8.31 3.16
C LEU A 120 -5.62 -6.81 2.85
N ILE A 121 -4.50 -6.10 2.82
CA ILE A 121 -4.46 -4.68 2.45
C ILE A 121 -5.03 -4.50 1.05
N PHE A 122 -4.69 -5.37 0.09
CA PHE A 122 -5.26 -5.33 -1.25
C PHE A 122 -6.76 -5.62 -1.31
N ALA A 123 -7.22 -6.63 -0.57
CA ALA A 123 -8.64 -6.95 -0.51
C ALA A 123 -9.45 -5.79 0.08
N LEU A 124 -8.98 -5.21 1.19
CA LEU A 124 -9.60 -4.05 1.82
C LEU A 124 -9.65 -2.85 0.86
N LEU A 125 -8.58 -2.64 0.11
CA LEU A 125 -8.50 -1.58 -0.88
C LEU A 125 -9.48 -1.78 -2.04
N ALA A 126 -9.55 -3.00 -2.58
CA ALA A 126 -10.49 -3.34 -3.64
C ALA A 126 -11.94 -3.11 -3.17
N VAL A 127 -12.26 -3.49 -1.93
CA VAL A 127 -13.57 -3.22 -1.32
C VAL A 127 -13.82 -1.72 -1.22
N LEU A 128 -12.86 -0.93 -0.75
CA LEU A 128 -12.98 0.53 -0.67
C LEU A 128 -13.25 1.17 -2.04
N LEU A 129 -12.56 0.70 -3.09
CA LEU A 129 -12.82 1.16 -4.46
C LEU A 129 -14.24 0.78 -4.92
N ILE A 130 -14.67 -0.46 -4.70
CA ILE A 130 -16.03 -0.91 -5.04
C ILE A 130 -17.10 -0.10 -4.29
N LEU A 131 -16.90 0.16 -3.01
CA LEU A 131 -17.81 0.99 -2.21
C LEU A 131 -17.86 2.42 -2.74
N THR A 132 -16.71 2.97 -3.12
CA THR A 132 -16.62 4.29 -3.74
C THR A 132 -17.39 4.32 -5.06
N PHE A 133 -17.15 3.40 -5.99
CA PHE A 133 -17.87 3.31 -7.26
C PHE A 133 -19.38 3.06 -7.10
N SER A 134 -19.77 2.15 -6.19
CA SER A 134 -21.18 1.84 -5.96
C SER A 134 -21.94 3.01 -5.35
N SER A 135 -21.31 3.79 -4.46
CA SER A 135 -21.93 5.02 -3.93
C SER A 135 -22.27 6.01 -5.04
N PHE A 136 -21.41 6.18 -6.04
CA PHE A 136 -21.69 7.04 -7.20
C PHE A 136 -22.77 6.49 -8.11
N TYR A 137 -22.77 5.18 -8.35
CA TYR A 137 -23.84 4.53 -9.10
C TYR A 137 -25.21 4.75 -8.43
N LEU A 138 -25.27 4.64 -7.09
CA LEU A 138 -26.50 4.86 -6.32
C LEU A 138 -26.96 6.33 -6.34
N VAL A 139 -26.03 7.28 -6.29
CA VAL A 139 -26.36 8.71 -6.45
C VAL A 139 -26.93 8.99 -7.84
N SER A 140 -26.39 8.36 -8.89
CA SER A 140 -26.86 8.55 -10.27
C SER A 140 -28.31 8.11 -10.51
N ILE A 141 -28.76 7.03 -9.87
CA ILE A 141 -30.09 6.42 -10.13
C ILE A 141 -31.26 7.12 -9.44
N ASN A 142 -31.07 7.81 -8.31
CA ASN A 142 -32.18 8.30 -7.47
C ASN A 142 -32.77 9.66 -7.89
N PHE A 143 -32.20 10.35 -8.89
CA PHE A 143 -32.67 11.66 -9.34
C PHE A 143 -33.62 11.54 -10.54
N THR A 144 -34.81 10.97 -10.34
CA THR A 144 -35.81 10.73 -11.40
C THR A 144 -36.96 11.73 -11.45
N GLU A 145 -37.23 12.52 -10.40
CA GLU A 145 -38.53 13.25 -10.32
C GLU A 145 -38.54 14.70 -10.84
N THR A 146 -37.40 15.36 -11.11
CA THR A 146 -37.36 16.74 -11.65
C THR A 146 -36.33 16.92 -12.79
N PRO A 147 -36.73 16.85 -14.07
CA PRO A 147 -35.81 16.74 -15.20
C PRO A 147 -34.77 17.87 -15.32
N TRP A 148 -35.14 19.11 -15.00
CA TRP A 148 -34.27 20.28 -15.22
C TRP A 148 -33.23 20.51 -14.11
N LEU A 149 -33.50 20.10 -12.87
CA LEU A 149 -32.59 20.31 -11.73
C LEU A 149 -31.65 19.11 -11.56
N ASN A 150 -32.13 17.93 -11.95
CA ASN A 150 -31.41 16.66 -11.78
C ASN A 150 -30.20 16.52 -12.70
N PHE A 151 -30.18 17.23 -13.83
CA PHE A 151 -29.11 17.08 -14.80
C PHE A 151 -27.75 17.65 -14.33
N PRO A 152 -27.64 18.94 -13.92
CA PRO A 152 -26.39 19.46 -13.37
C PRO A 152 -25.96 18.77 -12.08
N LEU A 153 -26.91 18.35 -11.23
CA LEU A 153 -26.63 17.59 -10.01
C LEU A 153 -26.03 16.20 -10.32
N LYS A 154 -26.55 15.48 -11.33
CA LYS A 154 -25.98 14.19 -11.78
C LYS A 154 -24.56 14.35 -12.30
N ILE A 155 -24.31 15.37 -13.13
CA ILE A 155 -22.97 15.67 -13.64
C ILE A 155 -22.02 16.05 -12.50
N GLY A 156 -22.46 16.93 -11.59
CA GLY A 156 -21.68 17.34 -10.43
C GLY A 156 -21.32 16.16 -9.52
N GLY A 157 -22.27 15.27 -9.25
CA GLY A 157 -22.04 14.05 -8.47
C GLY A 157 -21.05 13.09 -9.14
N LEU A 158 -21.12 12.94 -10.46
CA LEU A 158 -20.19 12.12 -11.24
C LEU A 158 -18.77 12.70 -11.20
N LEU A 159 -18.63 14.02 -11.39
CA LEU A 159 -17.34 14.71 -11.32
C LEU A 159 -16.72 14.60 -9.92
N LEU A 160 -17.51 14.86 -8.87
CA LEU A 160 -17.06 14.73 -7.49
C LEU A 160 -16.57 13.30 -7.22
N GLY A 161 -17.26 12.30 -7.76
CA GLY A 161 -16.85 10.91 -7.58
C GLY A 161 -15.58 10.51 -8.29
N PHE A 162 -15.36 11.06 -9.48
CA PHE A 162 -14.11 10.86 -10.18
C PHE A 162 -12.94 11.49 -9.40
N VAL A 163 -13.13 12.70 -8.86
CA VAL A 163 -12.12 13.39 -8.02
C VAL A 163 -11.82 12.61 -6.74
N MET A 164 -12.84 12.09 -6.06
CA MET A 164 -12.66 11.28 -4.85
C MET A 164 -11.93 9.97 -5.15
N THR A 165 -12.33 9.27 -6.21
CA THR A 165 -11.66 8.03 -6.65
C THR A 165 -10.19 8.27 -6.99
N TYR A 166 -9.90 9.35 -7.72
CA TYR A 166 -8.54 9.76 -8.03
C TYR A 166 -7.72 10.06 -6.75
N SER A 167 -8.34 10.75 -5.79
CA SER A 167 -7.70 11.09 -4.51
C SER A 167 -7.38 9.84 -3.69
N VAL A 168 -8.32 8.89 -3.61
CA VAL A 168 -8.11 7.59 -2.95
C VAL A 168 -6.95 6.87 -3.61
N LEU A 169 -6.95 6.70 -4.93
CA LEU A 169 -5.87 6.01 -5.65
C LEU A 169 -4.50 6.67 -5.46
N ARG A 170 -4.45 8.00 -5.32
CA ARG A 170 -3.21 8.71 -5.00
C ARG A 170 -2.71 8.37 -3.59
N ILE A 171 -3.60 8.30 -2.60
CA ILE A 171 -3.27 7.88 -1.23
C ILE A 171 -2.78 6.44 -1.24
N VAL A 172 -3.48 5.54 -1.95
CA VAL A 172 -3.06 4.14 -2.13
C VAL A 172 -1.64 4.07 -2.69
N ARG A 173 -1.34 4.84 -3.74
CA ARG A 173 0.00 4.83 -4.34
C ARG A 173 1.06 5.16 -3.32
N ASN A 174 0.82 6.22 -2.55
CA ASN A 174 1.79 6.70 -1.59
C ASN A 174 2.01 5.64 -0.50
N LEU A 175 0.93 5.04 0.01
CA LEU A 175 1.02 3.91 0.96
C LEU A 175 1.75 2.71 0.33
N ALA A 176 1.39 2.32 -0.89
CA ALA A 176 2.00 1.19 -1.58
C ALA A 176 3.50 1.41 -1.82
N ARG A 177 3.94 2.63 -2.09
CA ARG A 177 5.36 2.95 -2.25
C ARG A 177 6.14 2.74 -0.95
N ASP A 178 5.56 3.14 0.18
CA ASP A 178 6.26 3.10 1.46
C ASP A 178 6.30 1.67 2.04
N PHE A 179 5.40 0.80 1.59
CA PHE A 179 5.19 -0.53 2.18
C PHE A 179 5.50 -1.71 1.26
N ILE A 180 5.61 -1.51 -0.05
CA ILE A 180 5.77 -2.60 -1.02
C ILE A 180 7.06 -2.41 -1.79
N LYS A 181 7.79 -3.52 -2.01
CA LYS A 181 9.03 -3.52 -2.79
C LYS A 181 8.82 -2.74 -4.11
N PRO A 182 9.65 -1.73 -4.39
CA PRO A 182 9.50 -0.90 -5.57
C PRO A 182 9.53 -1.77 -6.82
N GLY A 183 8.50 -1.67 -7.66
CA GLY A 183 8.43 -2.37 -8.94
C GLY A 183 7.16 -3.19 -9.18
N TYR A 184 6.61 -3.89 -8.17
CA TYR A 184 5.47 -4.79 -8.41
C TYR A 184 4.16 -4.05 -8.70
N LEU A 185 3.88 -2.98 -7.96
CA LEU A 185 2.60 -2.25 -8.06
C LEU A 185 2.74 -0.81 -8.52
N GLU A 186 3.94 -0.24 -8.45
CA GLU A 186 4.15 1.12 -8.91
C GLU A 186 3.81 1.27 -10.40
N ALA A 187 4.16 0.29 -11.23
CA ALA A 187 3.88 0.31 -12.66
C ALA A 187 2.36 0.33 -12.99
N PRO A 188 1.55 -0.67 -12.59
CA PRO A 188 0.12 -0.68 -12.91
C PRO A 188 -0.62 0.51 -12.28
N LEU A 189 -0.24 0.91 -11.06
CA LEU A 189 -0.92 1.99 -10.35
C LEU A 189 -0.55 3.37 -10.93
N ASN A 190 0.68 3.56 -11.41
CA ASN A 190 1.06 4.75 -12.18
C ASN A 190 0.36 4.82 -13.53
N VAL A 191 0.17 3.69 -14.23
CA VAL A 191 -0.62 3.65 -15.48
C VAL A 191 -2.05 4.09 -15.22
N LEU A 192 -2.68 3.55 -14.17
CA LEU A 192 -4.05 3.88 -13.80
C LEU A 192 -4.20 5.36 -13.39
N LEU A 193 -3.28 5.88 -12.58
CA LEU A 193 -3.27 7.29 -12.20
C LEU A 193 -3.02 8.23 -13.38
N LYS A 194 -2.13 7.85 -14.32
CA LYS A 194 -1.91 8.62 -15.56
C LYS A 194 -3.18 8.65 -16.40
N PHE A 195 -3.82 7.50 -16.60
CA PHE A 195 -5.09 7.42 -17.30
C PHE A 195 -6.15 8.32 -16.67
N MET A 196 -6.32 8.26 -15.34
CA MET A 196 -7.28 9.13 -14.64
C MET A 196 -6.93 10.61 -14.73
N SER A 197 -5.64 10.97 -14.65
CA SER A 197 -5.20 12.37 -14.77
C SER A 197 -5.50 12.97 -16.16
N ILE A 198 -5.52 12.13 -17.20
CA ILE A 198 -5.88 12.53 -18.57
C ILE A 198 -7.41 12.51 -18.76
N ALA A 199 -8.11 11.52 -18.19
CA ALA A 199 -9.56 11.41 -18.31
C ALA A 199 -10.31 12.53 -17.57
N LEU A 200 -9.83 12.95 -16.39
CA LEU A 200 -10.46 14.00 -15.58
C LEU A 200 -10.71 15.31 -16.37
N PRO A 201 -9.71 15.94 -17.03
CA PRO A 201 -9.94 17.17 -17.77
C PRO A 201 -10.86 16.97 -18.98
N ILE A 202 -10.82 15.80 -19.64
CA ILE A 202 -11.72 15.49 -20.76
C ILE A 202 -13.17 15.41 -20.28
N ILE A 203 -13.43 14.70 -19.18
CA ILE A 203 -14.76 14.61 -18.56
C ILE A 203 -15.24 16.00 -18.14
N PHE A 204 -14.35 16.83 -17.59
CA PHE A 204 -14.68 18.21 -17.21
C PHE A 204 -15.08 19.07 -18.41
N LEU A 205 -14.34 18.97 -19.52
CA LEU A 205 -14.66 19.70 -20.77
C LEU A 205 -16.00 19.25 -21.35
N ILE A 206 -16.27 17.94 -21.36
CA ILE A 206 -17.57 17.40 -21.81
C ILE A 206 -18.69 17.91 -20.90
N ALA A 207 -18.51 17.82 -19.58
CA ALA A 207 -19.48 18.32 -18.61
C ALA A 207 -19.77 19.81 -18.79
N ALA A 208 -18.74 20.63 -18.98
CA ALA A 208 -18.88 22.07 -19.24
C ALA A 208 -19.61 22.35 -20.55
N GLY A 209 -19.28 21.64 -21.64
CA GLY A 209 -19.93 21.80 -22.93
C GLY A 209 -21.42 21.47 -22.89
N ILE A 210 -21.78 20.40 -22.18
CA ILE A 210 -23.17 20.03 -21.96
C ILE A 210 -23.90 21.10 -21.13
N LEU A 211 -23.28 21.61 -20.05
CA LEU A 211 -23.86 22.67 -19.21
C LEU A 211 -24.14 23.95 -20.01
N VAL A 212 -23.20 24.37 -20.87
CA VAL A 212 -23.37 25.52 -21.75
C VAL A 212 -24.51 25.29 -22.74
N PHE A 213 -24.58 24.09 -23.34
CA PHE A 213 -25.66 23.74 -24.27
C PHE A 213 -27.04 23.79 -23.60
N ASP A 214 -27.17 23.27 -22.38
CA ASP A 214 -28.43 23.33 -21.62
C ASP A 214 -28.86 24.76 -21.30
N ILE A 215 -27.92 25.63 -20.92
CA ILE A 215 -28.19 27.06 -20.68
C ILE A 215 -28.67 27.74 -21.97
N LEU A 216 -28.03 27.46 -23.11
CA LEU A 216 -28.45 28.01 -24.41
C LEU A 216 -29.88 27.56 -24.78
N LEU A 217 -30.21 26.29 -24.55
CA LEU A 217 -31.56 25.77 -24.78
C LEU A 217 -32.60 26.35 -23.82
N SER A 218 -32.23 26.70 -22.59
CA SER A 218 -33.16 27.37 -21.67
C SER A 218 -33.47 28.78 -22.15
N LEU A 219 -32.44 29.53 -22.58
CA LEU A 219 -32.59 30.89 -23.12
C LEU A 219 -33.47 30.91 -24.38
N GLN A 220 -33.31 29.96 -25.30
CA GLN A 220 -34.18 29.86 -26.49
C GLN A 220 -35.65 29.55 -26.15
N ARG A 221 -35.92 28.81 -25.07
CA ARG A 221 -37.30 28.52 -24.65
C ARG A 221 -38.02 29.74 -24.09
N GLU A 222 -37.30 30.66 -23.46
CA GLU A 222 -37.89 31.90 -22.93
C GLU A 222 -38.24 32.90 -24.03
N THR A 223 -37.40 33.05 -25.05
CA THR A 223 -37.68 33.98 -26.17
C THR A 223 -38.93 33.58 -26.95
N VAL A 224 -39.19 32.28 -27.12
CA VAL A 224 -40.40 31.77 -27.80
C VAL A 224 -41.69 32.05 -27.02
N LYS A 225 -41.64 32.08 -25.69
CA LYS A 225 -42.83 32.38 -24.86
C LYS A 225 -43.25 33.85 -24.97
N VAL A 226 -42.28 34.76 -25.08
CA VAL A 226 -42.56 36.20 -25.19
C VAL A 226 -43.26 36.54 -26.52
N GLY A 227 -42.98 35.79 -27.60
CA GLY A 227 -43.56 36.04 -28.92
C GLY A 227 -45.00 35.56 -29.15
N LYS A 228 -45.62 34.81 -28.23
CA LYS A 228 -47.00 34.29 -28.37
C LYS A 228 -48.05 35.03 -27.53
N GLY A 229 -47.66 36.06 -26.79
CA GLY A 229 -48.53 36.82 -25.88
C GLY A 229 -48.95 38.21 -26.37
N GLY A 230 -48.64 38.58 -27.62
CA GLY A 230 -49.08 39.82 -28.27
C GLY A 230 -49.89 39.49 -29.51
#